data_AF-A4UVK0-F1
#
_entry.id   AF-A4UVK0-F1
#
_cell.length_a   1.000
_cell.length_b   1.000
_cell.length_c   1.000
_cell.angle_alpha   90.00
_cell.angle_beta   90.00
_cell.angle_gamma   90.00
#
_symmetry.space_group_name_H-M   'P 1'
#
loop_
_entity.id
_entity.type
_entity.pdbx_description
1 polymer ?
#
loop_
_entity_poly.entity_id
_entity_poly.type
_entity_poly.pdbx_seq_one_letter_code
_entity_poly.pdbx_strand_id
1 'polypeptide(L)'
;MNPHTRICEDLDECAFYQPCDFECINYDGGFQCNCPLGYELAEEGCRDVNECESVRCEDGKACFNQLGGYECIDDPCPANYSLVDDRYCEPECENCTSTPIQVHMLAIPSGLPISHIATLTAYDKSGRVLNDTTYAISDTGAPLARGRMTSGPFTIKAVKRGHAQVWTNRVLAAGDHHKVRVRAHSDHATNELHAPKETNFLVLINVGQYPF
;
A
#
# COMPACT_ATOMS: atom_id res chain seq x y z
N MET A 1 21.33 31.19 9.55
CA MET A 1 21.62 32.65 9.58
C MET A 1 22.36 33.04 8.32
N ASN A 2 21.72 33.81 7.43
CA ASN A 2 22.40 34.37 6.25
C ASN A 2 23.31 35.53 6.69
N PRO A 3 24.64 35.45 6.50
CA PRO A 3 25.57 36.48 6.99
C PRO A 3 25.47 37.82 6.24
N HIS A 4 24.74 37.88 5.12
CA HIS A 4 24.58 39.11 4.33
C HIS A 4 23.36 39.96 4.75
N THR A 5 22.28 39.34 5.24
CA THR A 5 21.01 40.05 5.48
C THR A 5 20.58 40.10 6.95
N ARG A 6 21.24 39.35 7.86
CA ARG A 6 20.80 39.13 9.26
C ARG A 6 19.37 38.57 9.38
N ILE A 7 18.82 38.03 8.29
CA ILE A 7 17.52 37.37 8.28
C ILE A 7 17.76 35.90 8.65
N CYS A 8 17.00 35.40 9.61
CA CYS A 8 16.89 33.98 9.88
C CYS A 8 15.78 33.46 8.99
N GLU A 9 16.15 32.90 7.86
CA GLU A 9 15.23 32.15 7.00
C GLU A 9 15.19 30.73 7.52
N ASP A 10 13.97 30.20 7.61
CA ASP A 10 13.71 28.81 7.95
C ASP A 10 14.32 27.89 6.87
N LEU A 11 14.86 26.76 7.29
CA LEU A 11 15.38 25.77 6.35
C LEU A 11 14.23 24.82 6.02
N ASP A 12 13.81 24.77 4.76
CA ASP A 12 12.80 23.80 4.34
C ASP A 12 13.39 22.37 4.38
N GLU A 13 13.25 21.69 5.52
CA GLU A 13 13.78 20.34 5.70
C GLU A 13 13.04 19.32 4.84
N CYS A 14 11.77 19.58 4.52
CA CYS A 14 10.98 18.75 3.61
C CYS A 14 11.56 18.76 2.20
N ALA A 15 12.02 19.92 1.72
CA ALA A 15 12.66 20.04 0.42
C ALA A 15 14.11 19.51 0.42
N PHE A 16 14.82 19.64 1.53
CA PHE A 16 16.26 19.38 1.57
C PHE A 16 16.65 17.96 2.03
N TYR A 17 15.92 17.40 3.01
CA TYR A 17 16.26 16.12 3.64
C TYR A 17 15.22 15.04 3.41
N GLN A 18 14.00 15.40 3.02
CA GLN A 18 12.86 14.48 2.87
C GLN A 18 12.73 13.51 4.06
N PRO A 19 12.59 14.03 5.30
CA PRO A 19 12.76 13.25 6.52
C PRO A 19 11.59 12.29 6.85
N CYS A 20 10.50 12.31 6.07
CA CYS A 20 9.26 11.59 6.36
C CYS A 20 8.98 10.50 5.32
N ASP A 21 8.38 9.39 5.75
CA ASP A 21 7.98 8.30 4.85
C ASP A 21 6.79 8.65 3.94
N PHE A 22 5.90 9.54 4.40
CA PHE A 22 4.62 9.84 3.74
C PHE A 22 4.45 11.32 3.40
N GLU A 23 4.02 12.14 4.35
CA GLU A 23 3.81 13.58 4.16
C GLU A 23 4.73 14.36 5.09
N CYS A 24 5.43 15.36 4.55
CA CYS A 24 6.26 16.30 5.31
C CYS A 24 5.67 17.69 5.18
N ILE A 25 5.42 18.33 6.32
CA ILE A 25 4.92 19.70 6.40
C ILE A 25 6.01 20.56 7.05
N ASN A 26 6.55 21.49 6.29
CA ASN A 26 7.52 22.46 6.78
C ASN A 26 6.80 23.63 7.47
N TYR A 27 7.34 24.12 8.59
CA TYR A 27 6.85 25.31 9.28
C TYR A 27 8.02 26.07 9.92
N ASP A 28 7.84 27.35 10.23
CA ASP A 28 8.92 28.14 10.81
C ASP A 28 9.46 27.50 12.10
N GLY A 29 10.72 27.03 12.06
CA GLY A 29 11.38 26.37 13.18
C GLY A 29 11.39 24.83 13.12
N GLY A 30 10.96 24.21 12.01
CA GLY A 30 11.18 22.79 11.73
C GLY A 30 10.14 22.15 10.82
N PHE A 31 9.95 20.85 10.96
CA PHE A 31 9.01 20.08 10.14
C PHE A 31 8.18 19.10 10.97
N GLN A 32 7.04 18.69 10.42
CA GLN A 32 6.19 17.63 10.96
C GLN A 32 5.94 16.56 9.91
N CYS A 33 6.06 15.30 10.31
CA CYS A 33 5.63 14.17 9.50
C CYS A 33 4.16 13.83 9.80
N ASN A 34 3.39 13.62 8.74
CA ASN A 34 2.02 13.17 8.80
C ASN A 34 1.89 11.78 8.18
N CYS A 35 1.00 10.99 8.77
CA CYS A 35 0.67 9.66 8.30
C CYS A 35 -0.65 9.65 7.53
N PRO A 36 -0.79 8.78 6.52
CA PRO A 36 -2.03 8.63 5.80
C PRO A 36 -3.15 8.10 6.71
N LEU A 37 -4.39 8.21 6.26
CA LEU A 37 -5.55 7.71 6.99
C LEU A 37 -5.42 6.19 7.26
N GLY A 38 -5.73 5.77 8.50
CA GLY A 38 -5.53 4.40 8.98
C GLY A 38 -4.12 4.13 9.52
N TYR A 39 -3.26 5.15 9.63
CA TYR A 39 -1.93 5.05 10.20
C TYR A 39 -1.70 6.11 11.28
N GLU A 40 -0.81 5.80 12.21
CA GLU A 40 -0.38 6.70 13.28
C GLU A 40 1.14 6.88 13.28
N LEU A 41 1.60 8.03 13.74
CA LEU A 41 3.03 8.34 13.81
C LEU A 41 3.67 7.62 15.01
N ALA A 42 4.65 6.76 14.74
CA ALA A 42 5.43 6.02 15.73
C ALA A 42 6.94 6.38 15.62
N GLU A 43 7.78 5.86 16.52
CA GLU A 43 9.23 6.18 16.58
C GLU A 43 9.97 5.86 15.28
N GLU A 44 9.56 4.81 14.55
CA GLU A 44 10.17 4.33 13.30
C GLU A 44 9.37 4.75 12.05
N GLY A 45 8.48 5.73 12.16
CA GLY A 45 7.62 6.20 11.06
C GLY A 45 6.16 5.84 11.21
N CYS A 46 5.42 5.76 10.10
CA CYS A 46 3.97 5.54 10.16
C CYS A 46 3.64 4.05 10.36
N ARG A 47 2.93 3.76 11.46
CA ARG A 47 2.46 2.43 11.83
C ARG A 47 0.98 2.28 11.48
N ASP A 48 0.62 1.12 10.94
CA ASP A 48 -0.77 0.75 10.69
C ASP A 48 -1.57 0.69 12.00
N VAL A 49 -2.78 1.24 11.99
CA VAL A 49 -3.71 1.16 13.12
C VAL A 49 -4.53 -0.11 12.95
N ASN A 50 -4.46 -1.02 13.91
CA ASN A 50 -5.30 -2.21 13.89
C ASN A 50 -6.73 -1.88 14.36
N GLU A 51 -7.63 -1.55 13.43
CA GLU A 51 -9.00 -1.19 13.83
C GLU A 51 -9.77 -2.37 14.41
N CYS A 52 -9.38 -3.61 14.11
CA CYS A 52 -9.99 -4.81 14.67
C CYS A 52 -9.76 -4.96 16.19
N GLU A 53 -8.90 -4.16 16.82
CA GLU A 53 -8.83 -4.09 18.28
C GLU A 53 -10.07 -3.45 18.89
N SER A 54 -10.73 -2.54 18.16
CA SER A 54 -11.88 -1.77 18.65
C SER A 54 -13.19 -2.07 17.92
N VAL A 55 -13.10 -2.45 16.64
CA VAL A 55 -14.27 -2.71 15.80
C VAL A 55 -14.84 -4.11 16.06
N ARG A 56 -16.17 -4.19 16.00
CA ARG A 56 -16.91 -5.45 15.97
C ARG A 56 -17.80 -5.48 14.73
N CYS A 57 -17.67 -6.56 13.95
CA CYS A 57 -18.47 -6.81 12.77
C CYS A 57 -19.85 -7.38 13.15
N GLU A 58 -20.74 -7.48 12.16
CA GLU A 58 -22.05 -8.13 12.29
C GLU A 58 -21.91 -9.63 12.56
N ASP A 59 -22.96 -10.26 13.08
CA ASP A 59 -22.98 -11.70 13.35
C ASP A 59 -22.64 -12.52 12.09
N GLY A 60 -21.74 -13.50 12.25
CA GLY A 60 -21.25 -14.34 11.14
C GLY A 60 -20.13 -13.71 10.31
N LYS A 61 -19.62 -12.54 10.71
CA LYS A 61 -18.47 -11.89 10.09
C LYS A 61 -17.30 -11.71 11.05
N ALA A 62 -16.10 -11.88 10.53
CA ALA A 62 -14.86 -11.61 11.22
C ALA A 62 -14.25 -10.29 10.74
N CYS A 63 -13.69 -9.51 11.66
CA CYS A 63 -12.87 -8.35 11.32
C CYS A 63 -11.52 -8.81 10.78
N PHE A 64 -11.15 -8.33 9.60
CA PHE A 64 -9.87 -8.61 8.98
C PHE A 64 -9.08 -7.31 8.86
N ASN A 65 -8.03 -7.17 9.67
CA ASN A 65 -7.19 -5.97 9.66
C ASN A 65 -6.40 -5.91 8.35
N GLN A 66 -6.37 -4.75 7.71
CA GLN A 66 -5.57 -4.50 6.52
C GLN A 66 -4.77 -3.22 6.72
N LEU A 67 -3.72 -3.05 5.91
CA LEU A 67 -2.92 -1.83 5.98
C LEU A 67 -3.76 -0.61 5.57
N GLY A 68 -3.87 0.38 6.45
CA GLY A 68 -4.66 1.60 6.29
C GLY A 68 -6.16 1.41 6.46
N GLY A 69 -6.63 0.31 7.08
CA GLY A 69 -8.04 0.09 7.34
C GLY A 69 -8.43 -1.37 7.50
N TYR A 70 -9.67 -1.65 7.89
CA TYR A 70 -10.16 -3.01 8.08
C TYR A 70 -11.30 -3.38 7.12
N GLU A 71 -11.61 -4.68 7.05
CA GLU A 71 -12.77 -5.20 6.33
C GLU A 71 -13.49 -6.25 7.17
N CYS A 72 -14.83 -6.19 7.21
CA CYS A 72 -15.64 -7.26 7.79
C CYS A 72 -15.91 -8.32 6.72
N ILE A 73 -15.27 -9.48 6.86
CA ILE A 73 -15.37 -10.60 5.92
C ILE A 73 -16.22 -11.72 6.52
N ASP A 74 -16.74 -12.60 5.67
CA ASP A 74 -17.49 -13.77 6.13
C ASP A 74 -16.53 -14.80 6.78
N ASP A 75 -16.97 -15.48 7.82
CA ASP A 75 -16.31 -16.67 8.38
C ASP A 75 -16.38 -17.82 7.35
N PRO A 76 -15.26 -18.49 6.97
CA PRO A 76 -13.94 -18.46 7.63
C PRO A 76 -12.92 -17.46 7.11
N CYS A 77 -11.95 -17.14 7.98
CA CYS A 77 -10.80 -16.32 7.65
C CYS A 77 -10.03 -16.85 6.42
N PRO A 78 -9.33 -15.98 5.66
CA PRO A 78 -8.55 -16.37 4.51
C PRO A 78 -7.40 -17.32 4.88
N ALA A 79 -6.85 -18.03 3.89
CA ALA A 79 -5.74 -18.96 4.12
C ALA A 79 -4.54 -18.30 4.83
N ASN A 80 -3.96 -19.02 5.80
CA ASN A 80 -2.91 -18.57 6.73
C ASN A 80 -3.36 -17.54 7.78
N TYR A 81 -4.66 -17.43 8.03
CA TYR A 81 -5.22 -16.68 9.15
C TYR A 81 -6.16 -17.57 9.97
N SER A 82 -6.10 -17.43 11.29
CA SER A 82 -6.98 -18.09 12.23
C SER A 82 -8.00 -17.10 12.78
N LEU A 83 -9.22 -17.58 13.00
CA LEU A 83 -10.25 -16.80 13.68
C LEU A 83 -9.94 -16.76 15.17
N VAL A 84 -9.81 -15.56 15.73
CA VAL A 84 -9.56 -15.30 17.14
C VAL A 84 -10.81 -14.71 17.77
N ASP A 85 -11.20 -15.27 18.92
CA ASP A 85 -12.39 -14.89 19.71
C ASP A 85 -13.70 -14.82 18.91
N ASP A 86 -13.83 -15.64 17.86
CA ASP A 86 -14.95 -15.61 16.90
C ASP A 86 -15.23 -14.21 16.31
N ARG A 87 -14.21 -13.35 16.29
CA ARG A 87 -14.38 -11.91 16.10
C ARG A 87 -13.46 -11.33 15.06
N TYR A 88 -12.21 -11.75 14.98
CA TYR A 88 -11.24 -11.15 14.07
C TYR A 88 -10.18 -12.16 13.64
N CYS A 89 -9.58 -11.93 12.48
CA CYS A 89 -8.60 -12.82 11.90
C CYS A 89 -7.18 -12.39 12.27
N GLU A 90 -6.38 -13.31 12.81
CA GLU A 90 -4.95 -13.12 13.04
C GLU A 90 -4.12 -14.05 12.15
N PRO A 91 -2.94 -13.62 11.68
CA PRO A 91 -2.08 -14.46 10.85
C PRO A 91 -1.51 -15.65 11.65
N GLU A 92 -1.55 -16.84 11.06
CA GLU A 92 -1.00 -18.07 11.64
C GLU A 92 0.53 -18.10 11.47
N CYS A 93 1.27 -17.47 12.37
CA CYS A 93 2.74 -17.51 12.37
C CYS A 93 3.36 -17.28 13.75
N GLU A 94 4.44 -18.03 14.04
CA GLU A 94 5.09 -18.10 15.36
C GLU A 94 5.92 -16.86 15.74
N ASN A 95 6.22 -15.98 14.78
CA ASN A 95 7.05 -14.78 14.96
C ASN A 95 6.81 -13.74 13.86
N CYS A 96 5.57 -13.56 13.42
CA CYS A 96 5.28 -12.38 12.62
C CYS A 96 5.35 -11.18 13.55
N THR A 97 6.42 -10.39 13.44
CA THR A 97 6.26 -8.95 13.63
C THR A 97 5.10 -8.54 12.71
N SER A 98 4.18 -7.72 13.19
CA SER A 98 3.17 -7.04 12.35
C SER A 98 3.80 -6.10 11.30
N THR A 99 5.05 -6.37 10.91
CA THR A 99 5.75 -5.79 9.78
C THR A 99 4.96 -6.08 8.51
N PRO A 100 4.61 -5.04 7.76
CA PRO A 100 3.64 -5.12 6.70
C PRO A 100 4.11 -6.08 5.59
N ILE A 101 3.12 -6.75 4.98
CA ILE A 101 3.19 -7.31 3.63
C ILE A 101 3.99 -6.33 2.77
N GLN A 102 5.09 -6.76 2.14
CA GLN A 102 6.02 -5.92 1.37
C GLN A 102 5.34 -4.74 0.66
N VAL A 103 5.33 -3.58 1.31
CA VAL A 103 4.70 -2.37 0.76
C VAL A 103 5.69 -1.77 -0.21
N HIS A 104 5.30 -1.72 -1.48
CA HIS A 104 6.07 -0.99 -2.49
C HIS A 104 5.47 0.40 -2.59
N MET A 105 6.10 1.35 -1.89
CA MET A 105 5.74 2.77 -1.97
C MET A 105 6.42 3.40 -3.18
N LEU A 106 5.63 4.10 -3.99
CA LEU A 106 6.11 4.82 -5.16
C LEU A 106 5.74 6.29 -5.02
N ALA A 107 6.74 7.13 -4.79
CA ALA A 107 6.61 8.57 -4.90
C ALA A 107 6.75 8.95 -6.39
N ILE A 108 5.70 9.53 -6.96
CA ILE A 108 5.70 9.97 -8.36
C ILE A 108 5.34 11.47 -8.45
N PRO A 109 5.98 12.24 -9.34
CA PRO A 109 5.63 13.64 -9.56
C PRO A 109 4.25 13.79 -10.20
N SER A 110 3.59 14.92 -9.93
CA SER A 110 2.30 15.26 -10.55
C SER A 110 2.48 15.65 -12.02
N GLY A 111 1.40 15.56 -12.82
CA GLY A 111 1.41 16.03 -14.21
C GLY A 111 2.00 15.06 -15.25
N LEU A 112 2.39 13.84 -14.88
CA LEU A 112 2.95 12.85 -15.81
C LEU A 112 1.97 12.50 -16.95
N PRO A 113 2.30 12.79 -18.22
CA PRO A 113 1.43 12.49 -19.35
C PRO A 113 1.55 11.01 -19.72
N ILE A 114 0.63 10.19 -19.21
CA ILE A 114 0.50 8.75 -19.47
C ILE A 114 1.70 7.95 -18.94
N SER A 115 1.63 7.54 -17.67
CA SER A 115 2.75 6.91 -16.98
C SER A 115 2.53 5.42 -16.69
N HIS A 116 3.54 4.65 -17.10
CA HIS A 116 3.94 3.44 -16.39
C HIS A 116 4.33 3.84 -14.98
N ILE A 117 3.61 3.32 -13.97
CA ILE A 117 3.83 3.65 -12.56
C ILE A 117 4.80 2.66 -11.92
N ALA A 118 4.54 1.37 -12.12
CA ALA A 118 5.27 0.30 -11.46
C ALA A 118 5.36 -0.91 -12.37
N THR A 119 6.45 -1.67 -12.27
CA THR A 119 6.54 -3.02 -12.86
C THR A 119 6.34 -4.05 -11.77
N LEU A 120 5.42 -4.98 -11.99
CA LEU A 120 5.13 -6.12 -11.13
C LEU A 120 5.88 -7.34 -11.66
N THR A 121 6.65 -7.99 -10.79
CA THR A 121 7.37 -9.23 -11.11
C THR A 121 7.33 -10.16 -9.90
N ALA A 122 7.08 -11.44 -10.15
CA ALA A 122 7.00 -12.46 -9.12
C ALA A 122 8.23 -13.35 -9.20
N TYR A 123 8.77 -13.70 -8.03
CA TYR A 123 9.97 -14.49 -7.90
C TYR A 123 9.71 -15.71 -6.99
N ASP A 124 10.42 -16.80 -7.25
CA ASP A 124 10.48 -17.93 -6.32
C ASP A 124 11.49 -17.67 -5.18
N LYS A 125 11.56 -18.60 -4.22
CA LYS A 125 12.50 -18.54 -3.07
C LYS A 125 13.98 -18.49 -3.46
N SER A 126 14.33 -18.81 -4.71
CA SER A 126 15.68 -18.76 -5.26
C SER A 126 15.95 -17.52 -6.12
N GLY A 127 14.98 -16.59 -6.20
CA GLY A 127 15.09 -15.37 -7.00
C GLY A 127 14.86 -15.58 -8.50
N ARG A 128 14.27 -16.70 -8.92
CA ARG A 128 13.91 -16.94 -10.33
C ARG A 128 12.51 -16.40 -10.62
N VAL A 129 12.33 -15.78 -11.78
CA VAL A 129 11.03 -15.20 -12.18
C VAL A 129 10.01 -16.31 -12.41
N LEU A 130 8.82 -16.14 -11.82
CA LEU A 130 7.66 -17.00 -12.04
C LEU A 130 6.91 -16.55 -13.30
N ASN A 131 7.27 -17.15 -14.44
CA ASN A 131 6.79 -16.77 -15.77
C ASN A 131 5.28 -16.93 -15.96
N ASP A 132 4.66 -17.89 -15.27
CA ASP A 132 3.22 -18.19 -15.36
C ASP A 132 2.44 -17.48 -14.24
N THR A 133 2.85 -16.24 -13.94
CA THR A 133 2.15 -15.37 -12.98
C THR A 133 1.35 -14.31 -13.72
N THR A 134 0.06 -14.23 -13.38
CA THR A 134 -0.87 -13.20 -13.85
C THR A 134 -1.18 -12.23 -12.71
N TYR A 135 -1.55 -10.99 -13.06
CA TYR A 135 -1.83 -9.93 -12.09
C TYR A 135 -3.15 -9.25 -12.42
N ALA A 136 -3.96 -8.98 -11.41
CA ALA A 136 -5.24 -8.27 -11.54
C ALA A 136 -5.45 -7.32 -10.38
N ILE A 137 -6.17 -6.22 -10.61
CA ILE A 137 -6.62 -5.33 -9.53
C ILE A 137 -7.83 -5.99 -8.88
N SER A 138 -7.80 -6.19 -7.56
CA SER A 138 -8.85 -6.94 -6.86
C SER A 138 -9.99 -6.07 -6.33
N ASP A 139 -9.92 -4.74 -6.46
CA ASP A 139 -10.96 -3.80 -6.05
C ASP A 139 -11.85 -3.42 -7.25
N THR A 140 -12.87 -4.24 -7.55
CA THR A 140 -13.98 -3.88 -8.48
C THR A 140 -15.35 -3.82 -7.77
N GLY A 141 -15.37 -3.71 -6.45
CA GLY A 141 -16.60 -3.64 -5.64
C GLY A 141 -17.28 -2.27 -5.66
N ALA A 142 -18.61 -2.29 -5.86
CA ALA A 142 -19.53 -1.15 -5.89
C ALA A 142 -19.45 -0.20 -4.66
N PRO A 143 -19.91 1.06 -4.77
CA PRO A 143 -19.72 2.07 -3.74
C PRO A 143 -20.59 1.79 -2.51
N LEU A 144 -19.96 1.61 -1.35
CA LEU A 144 -20.61 1.70 -0.05
C LEU A 144 -20.05 2.90 0.74
N ALA A 145 -20.95 3.47 1.54
CA ALA A 145 -20.99 4.87 1.91
C ALA A 145 -19.82 5.35 2.80
N ARG A 146 -19.38 6.59 2.49
CA ARG A 146 -18.44 7.47 3.21
C ARG A 146 -16.97 7.00 3.24
N GLY A 147 -16.18 7.59 2.33
CA GLY A 147 -14.73 7.74 2.52
C GLY A 147 -13.83 6.67 1.89
N ARG A 148 -14.35 5.74 1.09
CA ARG A 148 -13.50 4.71 0.46
C ARG A 148 -12.71 5.26 -0.74
N MET A 149 -11.39 5.31 -0.62
CA MET A 149 -10.45 5.44 -1.75
C MET A 149 -10.66 4.25 -2.69
N THR A 150 -11.10 4.50 -3.92
CA THR A 150 -11.12 3.48 -4.98
C THR A 150 -9.68 3.15 -5.37
N SER A 151 -9.45 2.03 -6.08
CA SER A 151 -8.14 1.66 -6.63
C SER A 151 -7.63 2.63 -7.72
N GLY A 152 -8.07 3.89 -7.71
CA GLY A 152 -7.68 4.97 -8.59
C GLY A 152 -7.94 4.69 -10.08
N PRO A 153 -7.42 5.55 -10.97
CA PRO A 153 -7.48 5.36 -12.41
C PRO A 153 -6.43 4.36 -12.93
N PHE A 154 -6.15 3.30 -12.16
CA PHE A 154 -5.10 2.34 -12.47
C PHE A 154 -5.64 1.11 -13.19
N THR A 155 -4.81 0.58 -14.07
CA THR A 155 -5.03 -0.66 -14.81
C THR A 155 -3.76 -1.48 -14.75
N ILE A 156 -3.89 -2.81 -14.84
CA ILE A 156 -2.74 -3.70 -14.99
C ILE A 156 -2.63 -4.12 -16.44
N LYS A 157 -1.46 -3.88 -17.04
CA LYS A 157 -1.12 -4.32 -18.39
C LYS A 157 -0.09 -5.43 -18.33
N ALA A 158 -0.41 -6.60 -18.87
CA ALA A 158 0.58 -7.65 -19.08
C ALA A 158 1.63 -7.17 -20.11
N VAL A 159 2.91 -7.30 -19.78
CA VAL A 159 4.01 -6.89 -20.68
C VAL A 159 4.62 -8.11 -21.35
N LYS A 160 5.04 -9.07 -20.53
CA LYS A 160 5.65 -10.34 -20.94
C LYS A 160 5.45 -11.36 -19.82
N ARG A 161 5.74 -12.63 -20.07
CA ARG A 161 5.56 -13.72 -19.07
C ARG A 161 6.17 -13.34 -17.71
N GLY A 162 5.38 -13.44 -16.64
CA GLY A 162 5.77 -13.11 -15.26
C GLY A 162 5.85 -11.61 -14.92
N HIS A 163 5.64 -10.72 -15.90
CA HIS A 163 5.78 -9.27 -15.73
C HIS A 163 4.51 -8.50 -16.16
N ALA A 164 4.06 -7.60 -15.30
CA ALA A 164 2.97 -6.68 -15.60
C ALA A 164 3.32 -5.25 -15.20
N GLN A 165 2.54 -4.28 -15.65
CA GLN A 165 2.71 -2.87 -15.30
C GLN A 165 1.45 -2.31 -14.69
N VAL A 166 1.60 -1.59 -13.59
CA VAL A 166 0.58 -0.67 -13.08
C VAL A 166 0.64 0.57 -13.96
N TRP A 167 -0.50 0.89 -14.58
CA TRP A 167 -0.61 1.90 -15.62
C TRP A 167 -1.80 2.80 -15.37
N THR A 168 -1.64 4.11 -15.56
CA THR A 168 -2.75 5.07 -15.61
C THR A 168 -2.76 5.82 -16.95
N ASN A 169 -3.95 6.11 -17.46
CA ASN A 169 -4.15 7.04 -18.57
C ASN A 169 -4.70 8.40 -18.12
N ARG A 170 -4.82 8.60 -16.80
CA ARG A 170 -5.22 9.85 -16.18
C ARG A 170 -4.00 10.55 -15.62
N VAL A 171 -3.99 11.87 -15.77
CA VAL A 171 -3.09 12.73 -15.00
C VAL A 171 -3.55 12.67 -13.56
N LEU A 172 -2.62 12.37 -12.65
CA LEU A 172 -2.89 12.32 -11.21
C LEU A 172 -2.68 13.71 -10.61
N ALA A 173 -3.56 14.13 -9.70
CA ALA A 173 -3.48 15.44 -9.10
C ALA A 173 -2.39 15.48 -8.03
N ALA A 174 -1.78 16.66 -7.86
CA ALA A 174 -0.83 16.92 -6.80
C ALA A 174 -1.46 16.65 -5.42
N GLY A 175 -0.78 15.86 -4.59
CA GLY A 175 -1.28 15.46 -3.27
C GLY A 175 -2.25 14.26 -3.29
N ASP A 176 -2.49 13.64 -4.44
CA ASP A 176 -3.29 12.42 -4.49
C ASP A 176 -2.55 11.24 -3.84
N HIS A 177 -3.29 10.45 -3.07
CA HIS A 177 -2.85 9.18 -2.52
C HIS A 177 -3.72 8.07 -3.07
N HIS A 178 -3.11 6.98 -3.52
CA HIS A 178 -3.83 5.84 -4.06
C HIS A 178 -3.34 4.52 -3.47
N LYS A 179 -4.30 3.65 -3.17
CA LYS A 179 -4.09 2.28 -2.72
C LYS A 179 -4.55 1.33 -3.81
N VAL A 180 -3.63 0.63 -4.46
CA VAL A 180 -3.96 -0.35 -5.51
C VAL A 180 -3.75 -1.75 -4.96
N ARG A 181 -4.86 -2.47 -4.74
CA ARG A 181 -4.84 -3.87 -4.34
C ARG A 181 -4.61 -4.76 -5.55
N VAL A 182 -3.48 -5.45 -5.56
CA VAL A 182 -3.07 -6.33 -6.65
C VAL A 182 -3.12 -7.77 -6.19
N ARG A 183 -3.83 -8.60 -6.94
CA ARG A 183 -3.81 -10.05 -6.84
C ARG A 183 -2.83 -10.59 -7.87
N ALA A 184 -1.80 -11.29 -7.41
CA ALA A 184 -0.95 -12.13 -8.23
C ALA A 184 -1.42 -13.59 -8.13
N HIS A 185 -1.60 -14.23 -9.28
CA HIS A 185 -1.99 -15.62 -9.39
C HIS A 185 -0.93 -16.37 -10.21
N SER A 186 -0.24 -17.33 -9.59
CA SER A 186 0.83 -18.10 -10.23
C SER A 186 0.43 -19.55 -10.41
N ASP A 187 0.37 -20.00 -11.67
CA ASP A 187 0.04 -21.38 -12.08
C ASP A 187 1.25 -22.33 -11.98
N HIS A 188 2.19 -22.04 -11.09
CA HIS A 188 3.43 -22.80 -11.00
C HIS A 188 3.26 -24.04 -10.11
N ALA A 189 2.81 -25.14 -10.72
CA ALA A 189 2.96 -26.49 -10.17
C ALA A 189 4.45 -26.90 -10.15
N THR A 190 5.24 -26.34 -9.24
CA THR A 190 6.56 -26.91 -8.95
C THR A 190 6.41 -28.06 -7.96
N ASN A 191 7.25 -29.10 -8.14
CA ASN A 191 7.26 -30.41 -7.45
C ASN A 191 7.21 -30.43 -5.90
N GLU A 192 7.06 -29.29 -5.22
CA GLU A 192 6.95 -29.23 -3.76
C GLU A 192 5.56 -28.79 -3.27
N LEU A 193 4.77 -28.03 -4.05
CA LEU A 193 3.42 -27.63 -3.65
C LEU A 193 2.46 -27.74 -4.85
N HIS A 194 1.64 -28.78 -4.83
CA HIS A 194 0.56 -29.04 -5.79
C HIS A 194 -0.64 -28.06 -5.61
N ALA A 195 -0.42 -26.74 -5.66
CA ALA A 195 -1.52 -25.77 -5.67
C ALA A 195 -1.10 -24.42 -6.29
N PRO A 196 -2.00 -23.74 -7.04
CA PRO A 196 -1.78 -22.37 -7.46
C PRO A 196 -1.55 -21.47 -6.24
N LYS A 197 -0.52 -20.62 -6.31
CA LYS A 197 -0.23 -19.64 -5.25
C LYS A 197 -0.87 -18.32 -5.60
N GLU A 198 -1.75 -17.87 -4.72
CA GLU A 198 -2.33 -16.53 -4.77
C GLU A 198 -1.72 -15.66 -3.70
N THR A 199 -1.26 -14.48 -4.13
CA THR A 199 -0.72 -13.47 -3.23
C THR A 199 -1.42 -12.16 -3.50
N ASN A 200 -1.99 -11.56 -2.46
CA ASN A 200 -2.53 -10.20 -2.51
C ASN A 200 -1.52 -9.25 -1.87
N PHE A 201 -1.24 -8.13 -2.53
CA PHE A 201 -0.38 -7.09 -2.00
C PHE A 201 -0.90 -5.70 -2.39
N LEU A 202 -0.38 -4.68 -1.70
CA LEU A 202 -0.76 -3.29 -1.90
C LEU A 202 0.37 -2.53 -2.58
N VAL A 203 0.03 -1.73 -3.57
CA VAL A 203 0.90 -0.70 -4.13
C VAL A 203 0.35 0.65 -3.67
N LEU A 204 1.15 1.37 -2.88
CA LEU A 204 0.83 2.71 -2.42
C LEU A 204 1.49 3.72 -3.36
N ILE A 205 0.69 4.60 -3.95
CA ILE A 205 1.14 5.59 -4.91
C ILE A 205 0.86 6.98 -4.31
N ASN A 206 1.93 7.73 -4.07
CA ASN A 206 1.87 9.09 -3.53
C ASN A 206 2.28 10.08 -4.63
N VAL A 207 1.41 11.04 -4.93
CA VAL A 207 1.62 12.02 -6.00
C VAL A 207 2.15 13.32 -5.41
N GLY A 208 3.42 13.61 -5.69
CA GLY A 208 4.11 14.79 -5.17
C GLY A 208 3.47 16.11 -5.60
N GLN A 209 3.59 17.12 -4.74
CA GLN A 209 3.02 18.45 -4.97
C GLN A 209 3.69 19.24 -6.11
N TYR A 210 4.88 18.82 -6.56
CA TYR A 210 5.60 19.47 -7.63
C TYR A 210 5.24 18.84 -8.99
N PRO A 211 4.75 19.63 -9.96
CA PRO A 211 4.54 19.17 -11.32
C PRO A 211 5.88 19.00 -12.06
N PHE A 212 5.88 18.07 -13.03
CA PHE A 212 6.96 17.93 -14.02
C PHE A 212 7.03 19.13 -14.99
#